data_AF-A0AAN7M935-F1
#
_entry.id   AF-A0AAN7M935-F1
#
_cell.length_a   1.000
_cell.length_b   1.000
_cell.length_c   1.000
_cell.angle_alpha   90.00
_cell.angle_beta   90.00
_cell.angle_gamma   90.00
#
_symmetry.space_group_name_H-M   'P 1'
#
loop_
_entity.id
_entity.type
_entity.pdbx_description
1 polymer ?
#
loop_
_entity_poly.entity_id
_entity_poly.type
_entity_poly.pdbx_seq_one_letter_code
_entity_poly.pdbx_strand_id
1 'polypeptide(L)'
;MLWYLPKAHLGSVTKISKIPNTSLFLTGSKDGDVKLWDVKNSLLVNHWPKLHDRHTFLQPSTRGFGGVVRAGVTDVKVVSHSFLSCGGDGTVKLVQLNDYMHGACESWDMACSRRLLDM
;
A
#
# COMPACT_ATOMS: atom_id res chain seq x y z
N MET A 1 -22.66 -7.73 -5.45
CA MET A 1 -21.69 -8.35 -6.38
C MET A 1 -20.37 -8.53 -5.62
N LEU A 2 -19.82 -9.73 -5.61
CA LEU A 2 -18.59 -10.09 -4.90
C LEU A 2 -17.53 -10.46 -5.95
N TRP A 3 -16.37 -9.84 -5.89
CA TRP A 3 -15.24 -10.11 -6.77
C TRP A 3 -14.04 -10.59 -5.93
N TYR A 4 -13.20 -11.43 -6.53
CA TYR A 4 -12.12 -12.14 -5.84
C TYR A 4 -10.86 -12.12 -6.70
N LEU A 5 -9.73 -11.75 -6.08
CA LEU A 5 -8.41 -11.76 -6.70
C LEU A 5 -7.60 -12.97 -6.20
N PRO A 6 -7.58 -14.10 -6.92
CA PRO A 6 -6.78 -15.25 -6.55
C PRO A 6 -5.30 -14.89 -6.49
N LYS A 7 -4.61 -15.36 -5.44
CA LYS A 7 -3.15 -15.26 -5.31
C LYS A 7 -2.62 -13.83 -5.55
N ALA A 8 -3.34 -12.82 -5.07
CA ALA A 8 -2.93 -11.42 -5.20
C ALA A 8 -1.50 -11.18 -4.68
N HIS A 9 -1.10 -11.92 -3.63
CA HIS A 9 0.22 -11.92 -3.03
C HIS A 9 0.67 -13.34 -2.68
N LEU A 10 1.99 -13.54 -2.57
CA LEU A 10 2.59 -14.81 -2.12
C LEU A 10 2.55 -14.93 -0.60
N GLY A 11 2.42 -13.80 0.10
CA GLY A 11 2.26 -13.72 1.55
C GLY A 11 0.89 -13.18 1.95
N SER A 12 0.66 -13.13 3.27
CA SER A 12 -0.52 -12.46 3.83
C SER A 12 -0.51 -10.99 3.46
N VAL A 13 -1.65 -10.51 2.96
CA VAL A 13 -1.89 -9.07 2.78
C VAL A 13 -1.94 -8.43 4.17
N THR A 14 -1.14 -7.40 4.38
CA THR A 14 -1.01 -6.68 5.65
C THR A 14 -1.78 -5.37 5.64
N LYS A 15 -1.93 -4.74 4.47
CA LYS A 15 -2.67 -3.48 4.32
C LYS A 15 -3.35 -3.37 2.97
N ILE A 16 -4.48 -2.68 2.97
CA ILE A 16 -5.17 -2.18 1.78
C ILE A 16 -5.30 -0.66 1.93
N SER A 17 -5.00 0.10 0.88
CA SER A 17 -5.04 1.57 0.88
C SER A 17 -5.73 2.07 -0.38
N LYS A 18 -6.94 2.61 -0.24
CA LYS A 18 -7.68 3.18 -1.38
C LYS A 18 -7.03 4.50 -1.81
N ILE A 19 -6.96 4.72 -3.11
CA ILE A 19 -6.63 6.03 -3.66
C ILE A 19 -7.93 6.85 -3.80
N PRO A 20 -8.06 7.99 -3.12
CA PRO A 20 -9.24 8.87 -3.21
C PRO A 20 -9.57 9.26 -4.66
N ASN A 21 -10.86 9.40 -4.97
CA ASN A 21 -11.37 9.86 -6.28
C ASN A 21 -10.93 9.02 -7.50
N THR A 22 -10.41 7.80 -7.30
CA THR A 22 -10.07 6.86 -8.38
C THR A 22 -10.71 5.49 -8.12
N SER A 23 -10.66 4.60 -9.12
CA SER A 23 -10.92 3.17 -8.91
C SER A 23 -9.70 2.40 -8.43
N LEU A 24 -8.59 3.09 -8.13
CA LEU A 24 -7.32 2.46 -7.80
C LEU A 24 -7.18 2.22 -6.29
N PHE A 25 -6.45 1.16 -5.94
CA PHE A 25 -6.06 0.88 -4.56
C PHE A 25 -4.74 0.13 -4.50
N LEU A 26 -4.03 0.31 -3.40
CA LEU A 26 -2.78 -0.36 -3.09
C LEU A 26 -3.00 -1.52 -2.12
N THR A 27 -2.20 -2.56 -2.27
CA THR A 27 -2.07 -3.66 -1.31
C THR A 27 -0.61 -3.84 -0.92
N GLY A 28 -0.35 -3.98 0.38
CA GLY A 28 0.95 -4.37 0.93
C GLY A 28 0.91 -5.76 1.54
N SER A 29 2.02 -6.50 1.51
CA SER A 29 2.07 -7.90 1.95
C SER A 29 3.35 -8.27 2.70
N LYS A 30 3.25 -9.35 3.48
CA LYS A 30 4.40 -10.00 4.14
C LYS A 30 5.43 -10.56 3.15
N ASP A 31 5.08 -10.70 1.87
CA ASP A 31 6.06 -11.05 0.83
C ASP A 31 7.06 -9.94 0.53
N GLY A 32 6.79 -8.70 0.97
CA GLY A 32 7.64 -7.53 0.75
C GLY A 32 7.17 -6.66 -0.42
N ASP A 33 6.14 -7.08 -1.13
CA ASP A 33 5.65 -6.40 -2.32
C ASP A 33 4.55 -5.39 -1.96
N VAL A 34 4.51 -4.31 -2.74
CA VAL A 34 3.33 -3.43 -2.86
C VAL A 34 2.78 -3.56 -4.27
N LYS A 35 1.46 -3.63 -4.41
CA LYS A 35 0.78 -3.71 -5.71
C LYS A 35 -0.31 -2.68 -5.82
N LEU A 36 -0.49 -2.14 -7.02
CA LEU A 36 -1.56 -1.22 -7.40
C LEU A 36 -2.57 -1.96 -8.26
N TRP A 37 -3.84 -1.83 -7.93
CA TRP A 37 -4.94 -2.54 -8.57
C TRP A 37 -6.03 -1.57 -8.97
N ASP A 38 -6.77 -1.94 -10.02
CA ASP A 38 -8.02 -1.28 -10.39
C ASP A 38 -9.23 -2.11 -9.93
N VAL A 39 -10.05 -1.53 -9.05
CA VAL A 39 -11.28 -2.16 -8.53
C VAL A 39 -12.28 -2.46 -9.64
N LYS A 40 -12.44 -1.55 -10.62
CA LYS A 40 -13.49 -1.69 -11.65
C LYS A 40 -13.18 -2.84 -12.59
N ASN A 41 -11.92 -2.94 -13.01
CA ASN A 41 -11.47 -3.91 -13.99
C ASN A 41 -10.90 -5.18 -13.36
N SER A 42 -10.68 -5.19 -12.05
CA SER A 42 -10.03 -6.30 -11.32
C SER A 42 -8.62 -6.62 -11.84
N LEU A 43 -7.89 -5.60 -12.28
CA LEU A 43 -6.59 -5.76 -12.93
C LEU A 43 -5.45 -5.24 -12.05
N LEU A 44 -4.30 -5.91 -12.15
CA LEU A 44 -3.04 -5.42 -11.63
C LEU A 44 -2.54 -4.30 -12.55
N VAL A 45 -2.39 -3.10 -11.99
CA VAL A 45 -1.92 -1.91 -12.71
C VAL A 45 -0.41 -1.75 -12.56
N ASN A 46 0.11 -1.94 -11.35
CA ASN A 46 1.53 -1.85 -11.08
C ASN A 46 1.96 -2.77 -9.93
N HIS A 47 3.24 -3.12 -9.90
CA HIS A 47 3.86 -3.98 -8.92
C HIS A 47 5.25 -3.44 -8.55
N TRP A 48 5.44 -3.19 -7.26
CA TRP A 48 6.74 -2.87 -6.67
C TRP A 48 7.26 -4.11 -5.94
N PRO A 49 8.06 -4.96 -6.61
CA PRO A 49 8.60 -6.17 -6.01
C PRO A 49 9.64 -5.83 -4.95
N LYS A 50 9.61 -6.54 -3.82
CA LYS A 50 10.55 -6.38 -2.70
C LYS A 50 10.74 -4.91 -2.31
N LEU A 51 9.64 -4.16 -2.28
CA LEU A 51 9.68 -2.78 -1.82
C LEU A 51 10.18 -2.72 -0.36
N HIS A 52 9.87 -3.72 0.45
CA HIS A 52 10.49 -3.93 1.76
C HIS A 52 11.09 -5.34 1.85
N ASP A 53 12.35 -5.44 2.26
CA ASP A 53 13.00 -6.73 2.45
C ASP A 53 12.35 -7.53 3.59
N ARG A 54 12.29 -8.85 3.41
CA ARG A 54 11.68 -9.74 4.41
C ARG A 54 12.64 -9.96 5.56
N HIS A 55 12.46 -9.22 6.64
CA HIS A 55 13.22 -9.47 7.85
C HIS A 55 12.56 -10.58 8.67
N THR A 56 13.36 -11.57 9.08
CA THR A 56 12.91 -12.68 9.90
C THR A 56 13.16 -12.32 11.36
N PHE A 57 12.09 -12.12 12.12
CA PHE A 57 12.18 -11.89 13.56
C PHE A 57 12.04 -13.23 14.29
N LEU A 58 12.99 -13.53 15.16
CA LEU A 58 12.85 -14.62 16.13
C LEU A 58 12.17 -14.03 17.34
N GLN A 59 10.89 -14.29 17.52
CA GLN A 59 10.16 -13.75 18.66
C GLN A 59 10.41 -14.68 19.86
N PRO A 60 11.25 -14.32 20.85
CA PRO A 60 11.54 -15.23 21.95
C PRO A 60 10.25 -15.47 22.73
N SER A 61 9.78 -16.72 22.79
CA SER A 61 8.63 -17.06 23.63
C SER A 61 9.16 -17.59 24.96
N THR A 62 8.49 -17.23 26.06
CA THR A 62 8.81 -17.75 27.40
C THR A 62 8.44 -19.24 27.57
N ARG A 63 7.87 -19.90 26.55
CA ARG A 63 7.34 -21.28 26.61
C ARG A 63 7.81 -22.20 25.46
N GLY A 64 8.90 -21.89 24.78
CA GLY A 64 9.47 -22.77 23.74
C GLY A 64 10.19 -22.03 22.61
N PHE A 65 10.50 -22.76 21.53
CA PHE A 65 11.06 -22.20 20.28
C PHE A 65 10.17 -21.05 19.81
N GLY A 66 10.69 -19.84 19.95
CA GLY A 66 10.02 -18.61 19.60
C GLY A 66 9.48 -18.64 18.17
N GLY A 67 8.25 -18.17 17.96
CA GLY A 67 7.65 -18.10 16.63
C GLY A 67 8.53 -17.28 15.68
N VAL A 68 8.73 -17.79 14.47
CA VAL A 68 9.43 -17.07 13.40
C VAL A 68 8.44 -16.17 12.68
N VAL A 69 8.51 -14.86 12.93
CA VAL A 69 7.65 -13.87 12.27
C VAL A 69 8.44 -13.22 11.15
N ARG A 70 8.07 -13.46 9.90
CA ARG A 70 8.56 -12.68 8.75
C ARG A 70 7.67 -11.47 8.52
N ALA A 71 8.30 -10.30 8.45
CA ALA A 71 7.64 -9.05 8.08
C ALA A 71 8.26 -8.52 6.78
N GLY A 72 7.42 -8.34 5.75
CA GLY A 72 7.73 -7.59 4.54
C GLY A 72 7.19 -6.17 4.69
N VAL A 73 6.10 -5.85 4.01
CA VAL A 73 5.36 -4.60 4.21
C VAL A 73 4.45 -4.70 5.43
N THR A 74 4.46 -3.69 6.30
CA THR A 74 3.63 -3.62 7.53
C THR A 74 2.51 -2.59 7.44
N ASP A 75 2.72 -1.47 6.74
CA ASP A 75 1.67 -0.48 6.44
C ASP A 75 1.89 0.17 5.07
N VAL A 76 0.79 0.65 4.47
CA VAL A 76 0.74 1.42 3.23
C VAL A 76 -0.29 2.54 3.36
N LYS A 77 0.13 3.78 3.19
CA LYS A 77 -0.70 4.98 3.29
C LYS A 77 -0.59 5.84 2.04
N VAL A 78 -1.71 6.07 1.37
CA VAL A 78 -1.79 7.04 0.27
C VAL A 78 -1.71 8.45 0.82
N VAL A 79 -0.93 9.28 0.15
CA VAL A 79 -0.77 10.73 0.32
C VAL A 79 -1.04 11.37 -1.06
N SER A 80 -1.25 12.68 -1.15
CA SER A 80 -1.68 13.42 -2.36
C SER A 80 -1.36 12.76 -3.72
N HIS A 81 -0.08 12.73 -4.13
CA HIS A 81 0.37 12.14 -5.40
C HIS A 81 1.36 10.98 -5.21
N SER A 82 1.38 10.39 -4.01
CA SER A 82 2.39 9.42 -3.61
C SER A 82 1.81 8.46 -2.58
N PHE A 83 2.56 7.44 -2.18
CA PHE A 83 2.23 6.65 -1.01
C PHE A 83 3.47 6.41 -0.15
N LEU A 84 3.23 6.29 1.14
CA LEU A 84 4.21 5.85 2.13
C LEU A 84 4.00 4.36 2.38
N SER A 85 5.09 3.60 2.39
CA SER A 85 5.10 2.23 2.88
C SER A 85 6.18 2.07 3.95
N CYS A 86 5.92 1.23 4.94
CA CYS A 86 6.91 0.82 5.92
C CYS A 86 6.95 -0.70 6.03
N GLY A 87 8.08 -1.24 6.52
CA GLY A 87 8.28 -2.68 6.52
C GLY A 87 9.24 -3.20 7.59
N GLY A 88 9.38 -4.52 7.59
CA GLY A 88 10.24 -5.26 8.52
C GLY A 88 11.73 -5.03 8.31
N ASP A 89 12.12 -4.44 7.17
CA ASP A 89 13.48 -4.00 6.89
C ASP A 89 13.90 -2.73 7.66
N GLY A 90 12.99 -2.18 8.48
CA GLY A 90 13.25 -0.98 9.27
C GLY A 90 13.22 0.31 8.45
N THR A 91 12.73 0.27 7.21
CA THR A 91 12.66 1.45 6.33
C THR A 91 11.25 1.97 6.16
N VAL A 92 11.15 3.26 5.83
CA VAL A 92 9.94 3.91 5.33
C VAL A 92 10.25 4.48 3.95
N LYS A 93 9.45 4.15 2.95
CA LYS A 93 9.67 4.55 1.55
C LYS A 93 8.50 5.40 1.08
N LEU A 94 8.81 6.52 0.43
CA LEU A 94 7.87 7.36 -0.29
C LEU A 94 7.96 7.02 -1.78
N VAL A 95 6.86 6.60 -2.38
CA VAL A 95 6.79 6.21 -3.79
C VAL A 95 5.76 7.08 -4.50
N GLN A 96 6.15 7.65 -5.64
CA GLN A 96 5.32 8.59 -6.39
C GLN A 96 4.34 7.87 -7.33
N LEU A 97 3.13 8.41 -7.47
CA LEU A 97 2.02 7.86 -8.27
C LEU A 97 1.72 8.70 -9.52
N ASN A 98 2.68 9.51 -10.00
CA ASN A 98 2.49 10.54 -11.02
C ASN A 98 1.66 10.07 -12.22
N ASP A 99 1.99 8.91 -12.80
CA ASP A 99 1.39 8.46 -14.05
C ASP A 99 -0.04 7.92 -13.89
N TYR A 100 -0.47 7.65 -12.65
CA TYR A 100 -1.75 7.00 -12.35
C TYR A 100 -2.83 7.97 -11.86
N MET A 101 -2.45 9.22 -11.59
CA MET A 101 -3.30 10.23 -10.93
C MET A 101 -3.71 11.40 -11.85
N HIS A 102 -3.19 11.46 -13.09
CA HIS A 102 -3.44 12.58 -14.01
C HIS A 102 -4.92 12.73 -14.42
N GLY A 103 -5.76 11.71 -14.23
CA GLY A 103 -7.22 11.81 -14.43
C GLY A 103 -8.02 12.36 -13.24
N ALA A 104 -7.40 12.63 -12.09
CA ALA A 104 -8.08 13.08 -10.86
C ALA A 104 -7.79 14.55 -10.48
N CYS A 105 -6.86 15.20 -11.19
CA CYS A 105 -6.31 16.51 -10.83
C CYS A 105 -7.34 17.65 -10.87
N GLU A 106 -8.43 17.55 -11.63
CA GLU A 106 -9.42 18.62 -11.76
C GLU A 106 -10.25 18.89 -10.48
N SER A 107 -10.23 17.96 -9.50
CA SER A 107 -11.06 18.07 -8.28
C SER A 107 -10.32 18.59 -7.04
N TRP A 108 -9.00 18.48 -6.98
CA TRP A 108 -8.23 18.75 -5.75
C TRP A 108 -7.81 20.22 -5.62
N ASP A 109 -7.53 20.91 -6.72
CA ASP A 109 -7.19 22.34 -6.71
C ASP A 109 -8.36 23.20 -6.21
N MET A 110 -9.62 22.80 -6.45
CA MET A 110 -10.79 23.51 -5.92
C MET A 110 -11.04 23.28 -4.42
N ALA A 111 -10.70 22.10 -3.89
CA ALA A 111 -10.95 21.76 -2.49
C ALA A 111 -9.92 22.38 -1.53
N CYS A 112 -8.68 22.59 -2.01
CA CYS A 112 -7.66 23.29 -1.23
C CYS A 112 -7.86 24.81 -1.24
N SER A 113 -8.29 25.39 -2.37
CA SER A 113 -8.53 26.84 -2.48
C SER A 113 -9.72 27.35 -1.67
N ARG A 114 -10.72 26.52 -1.34
CA ARG A 114 -11.89 26.95 -0.56
C ARG A 114 -11.68 26.96 0.95
N ARG A 115 -10.55 26.46 1.46
CA ARG A 115 -10.26 26.44 2.91
C ARG A 115 -9.39 27.60 3.41
N LEU A 116 -8.94 28.47 2.50
CA LEU A 116 -8.08 29.62 2.81
C LEU A 116 -8.78 30.98 2.65
N LEU A 117 -10.11 31.00 2.44
CA LEU A 117 -10.90 32.25 2.33
C LEU A 117 -11.94 32.44 3.47
N ASP A 118 -11.99 31.53 4.45
CA ASP A 118 -12.91 31.61 5.60
C ASP A 118 -12.19 31.90 6.93
N MET A 119 -11.07 32.65 6.90
CA MET A 119 -10.43 33.24 8.09
C MET A 119 -10.08 34.71 7.86
#